data_AF-A0A973JWV6-F1
#
_entry.id   AF-A0A973JWV6-F1
#
_cell.length_a   1.000
_cell.length_b   1.000
_cell.length_c   1.000
_cell.angle_alpha   90.00
_cell.angle_beta   90.00
_cell.angle_gamma   90.00
#
_symmetry.space_group_name_H-M   'P 1'
#
loop_
_entity.id
_entity.type
_entity.pdbx_description
1 polymer ?
#
loop_
_entity_poly.entity_id
_entity_poly.type
_entity_poly.pdbx_seq_one_letter_code
_entity_poly.pdbx_strand_id
1 'polypeptide(L)' 'MTVLLDRLLLELVPTRPAPVPPRGPVPPPNPWTAQQQDQHWDDLCEAVGTPGAERPHHQQTAA' A
#
# COMPACT_ATOMS: atom_id res chain seq x y z
N MET A 1 27.11 -22.76 15.39
CA MET A 1 26.96 -21.74 14.32
C MET A 1 25.93 -20.68 14.72
N THR A 2 26.01 -20.13 15.93
CA THR A 2 24.97 -19.24 16.50
C THR A 2 25.46 -17.79 16.62
N VAL A 3 26.78 -17.59 16.69
CA VAL A 3 27.40 -16.27 16.92
C VAL A 3 27.29 -15.31 15.73
N LEU A 4 27.11 -15.85 14.52
CA LEU A 4 26.97 -15.06 13.28
C LEU A 4 25.58 -14.43 13.14
N LEU A 5 24.53 -15.13 13.57
CA LEU A 5 23.15 -14.65 13.50
C LEU A 5 22.91 -13.50 14.50
N ASP A 6 23.47 -13.60 15.69
CA ASP A 6 23.36 -12.56 16.73
C ASP A 6 23.97 -11.23 16.27
N ARG A 7 25.10 -11.28 15.54
CA ARG A 7 25.73 -10.07 14.98
C ARG A 7 24.92 -9.46 13.84
N LEU A 8 24.28 -10.27 12.99
CA LEU A 8 23.39 -9.77 11.93
C LEU A 8 22.11 -9.12 12.48
N LEU A 9 21.63 -9.56 13.64
CA LEU A 9 20.50 -8.93 14.34
C LEU A 9 20.88 -7.60 15.02
N LEU A 10 22.16 -7.41 15.35
CA LEU A 10 22.69 -6.18 15.96
C LEU A 10 23.12 -5.14 14.92
N GLU A 11 23.27 -5.52 13.65
CA GLU A 11 23.49 -4.56 12.58
C GLU A 11 22.22 -3.72 12.41
N LEU A 12 22.35 -2.45 12.75
CA LEU A 12 21.31 -1.43 12.76
C LEU A 12 20.64 -1.39 11.38
N VAL A 13 19.56 -2.17 11.20
CA VAL A 13 18.73 -2.10 10.00
C VAL A 13 18.31 -0.63 9.88
N PRO A 14 18.64 0.06 8.78
CA PRO A 14 18.20 1.44 8.60
C PRO A 14 16.67 1.47 8.71
N THR A 15 16.17 1.99 9.82
CA THR A 15 14.73 2.08 10.03
C THR A 15 14.19 3.06 9.01
N ARG A 16 13.10 2.68 8.32
CA ARG A 16 12.38 3.59 7.42
C ARG A 16 12.17 4.93 8.14
N PRO A 17 12.50 6.07 7.53
CA PRO A 17 12.27 7.36 8.16
C PRO A 17 10.79 7.50 8.52
N ALA A 18 10.52 8.21 9.62
CA ALA A 18 9.16 8.48 10.06
C ALA A 18 8.36 9.11 8.90
N PRO A 19 7.08 8.71 8.70
CA PRO A 19 6.24 9.32 7.69
C PRO A 19 6.19 10.83 7.87
N VAL A 20 6.47 11.58 6.81
CA VAL A 20 6.31 13.04 6.83
C VAL A 20 4.81 13.32 6.95
N PRO A 21 4.37 14.13 7.94
CA PRO A 21 2.97 14.49 8.04
C PRO A 21 2.53 15.22 6.75
N PRO A 22 1.30 14.96 6.25
CA PRO A 22 0.83 15.63 5.05
C PRO A 22 0.93 17.15 5.25
N ARG A 23 1.61 17.83 4.32
CA ARG A 23 1.71 19.29 4.32
C ARG A 23 0.38 19.85 3.83
N GLY A 24 -0.58 19.97 4.75
CA GLY A 24 -1.84 20.66 4.51
C GLY A 24 -3.09 19.76 4.60
N PRO A 25 -4.28 20.38 4.66
CA PRO A 25 -5.55 19.71 4.91
C PRO A 25 -6.12 18.93 3.71
N VAL A 26 -5.46 18.97 2.55
CA VAL A 26 -6.00 18.41 1.31
C VAL A 26 -5.14 17.21 0.89
N PRO A 27 -5.73 16.00 0.78
CA PRO A 27 -5.02 14.88 0.19
C PRO A 27 -4.64 15.22 -1.26
N PRO A 28 -3.47 14.77 -1.74
CA PRO A 28 -3.10 14.98 -3.13
C PRO A 28 -4.22 14.43 -4.04
N PRO A 29 -4.53 15.12 -5.16
CA PRO A 29 -5.52 14.62 -6.10
C PRO A 29 -5.11 13.22 -6.57
N ASN A 30 -6.06 12.29 -6.58
CA ASN A 30 -5.82 10.95 -7.10
C ASN A 30 -5.36 11.07 -8.56
N PRO A 31 -4.18 10.54 -8.94
CA PRO A 31 -3.68 10.67 -10.30
C PRO A 31 -4.48 9.85 -11.32
N TRP A 32 -5.36 8.95 -10.88
CA TRP A 32 -6.10 8.04 -11.74
C TRP A 32 -7.56 8.41 -11.89
N THR A 33 -8.05 8.36 -13.13
CA THR A 33 -9.48 8.43 -13.42
C THR A 33 -10.21 7.19 -12.87
N ALA A 34 -11.53 7.27 -12.73
CA ALA A 34 -12.35 6.12 -12.31
C ALA A 34 -12.14 4.91 -13.25
N GLN A 35 -12.15 5.14 -14.56
CA GLN A 35 -11.90 4.12 -15.56
C GLN A 35 -10.52 3.45 -15.39
N GLN A 36 -9.49 4.22 -15.06
CA GLN A 36 -8.15 3.66 -14.82
C GLN A 36 -8.11 2.80 -13.55
N GLN A 37 -8.87 3.17 -12.53
CA GLN A 37 -8.98 2.36 -11.31
C GLN A 37 -9.73 1.06 -11.56
N ASP A 38 -10.80 1.10 -12.36
CA ASP A 38 -11.59 -0.09 -12.69
C ASP A 38 -10.77 -1.05 -13.55
N GLN A 39 -10.07 -0.56 -14.58
CA GLN A 39 -9.16 -1.39 -15.38
C GLN A 39 -8.05 -2.02 -14.52
N HIS A 40 -7.45 -1.24 -13.63
CA HIS A 40 -6.42 -1.75 -12.73
C HIS A 40 -6.96 -2.83 -11.79
N TRP A 41 -8.21 -2.70 -11.34
CA TRP A 41 -8.87 -3.69 -10.51
C TRP A 41 -9.12 -5.00 -11.29
N ASP A 42 -9.55 -4.92 -12.54
CA ASP A 42 -9.73 -6.08 -13.41
C ASP A 42 -8.40 -6.82 -13.62
N ASP A 43 -7.32 -6.09 -13.94
CA ASP A 43 -5.97 -6.65 -14.11
C ASP A 43 -5.49 -7.37 -12.84
N LEU A 44 -5.75 -6.79 -11.66
CA LEU A 44 -5.43 -7.41 -10.37
C LEU A 44 -6.24 -8.68 -10.13
N CYS A 45 -7.55 -8.64 -10.43
CA CYS A 45 -8.44 -9.79 -10.29
C CYS A 45 -7.99 -10.96 -11.18
N GLU A 46 -7.59 -10.67 -12.43
CA GLU A 46 -7.02 -11.69 -13.31
C GLU A 46 -5.71 -12.26 -12.74
N ALA A 47 -4.80 -11.40 -12.27
CA ALA A 47 -3.50 -11.83 -11.74
C ALA A 47 -3.61 -12.72 -10.49
N VAL A 48 -4.60 -12.46 -9.63
CA VAL A 48 -4.84 -13.22 -8.39
C VAL A 48 -5.73 -14.46 -8.63
N GLY A 49 -6.33 -14.60 -9.82
CA GLY A 49 -7.19 -15.72 -10.17
C GLY A 49 -8.63 -15.59 -9.62
N THR A 50 -9.08 -14.36 -9.38
CA THR A 50 -10.44 -14.04 -8.94
C THR A 50 -11.13 -13.09 -9.95
N PRO A 51 -11.26 -13.48 -11.23
CA PRO A 51 -11.85 -12.61 -12.25
C PRO A 51 -13.28 -12.22 -11.90
N GLY A 52 -13.62 -10.94 -12.09
CA GLY A 52 -14.97 -10.42 -11.83
C GLY A 52 -15.33 -10.21 -10.35
N ALA A 53 -14.35 -10.23 -9.44
CA ALA A 53 -14.58 -9.83 -8.05
C ALA A 53 -14.99 -8.34 -7.99
N GLU A 54 -15.96 -8.01 -7.13
CA GLU A 54 -16.41 -6.62 -6.97
C GLU A 54 -15.32 -5.76 -6.32
N ARG A 55 -15.10 -4.56 -6.87
CA ARG A 55 -14.15 -3.59 -6.31
C ARG A 55 -14.64 -3.12 -4.93
N PRO A 56 -13.81 -3.21 -3.88
CA PRO A 56 -14.19 -2.73 -2.56
C PRO A 56 -14.40 -1.21 -2.61
N HIS A 57 -15.62 -0.78 -2.35
CA HIS A 57 -15.96 0.61 -2.11
C HIS A 57 -15.64 0.93 -0.65
N HIS A 58 -14.65 1.81 -0.41
CA HIS A 58 -14.46 2.33 0.94
C HIS A 58 -15.72 3.09 1.35
N GLN A 59 -16.55 2.48 2.21
CA GLN A 59 -17.52 3.27 2.98
C GLN A 59 -16.71 4.18 3.88
N GLN A 60 -16.71 5.46 3.53
CA GLN A 60 -16.12 6.52 4.33
C GLN A 60 -16.92 6.57 5.63
N THR A 61 -16.47 5.87 6.67
CA THR A 61 -17.00 6.04 8.03
C THR A 61 -16.78 7.50 8.40
N ALA A 62 -17.86 8.28 8.34
CA ALA A 62 -17.91 9.65 8.79
C ALA A 62 -17.51 9.71 10.27
N ALA A 63 -16.56 10.59 10.58
CA ALA A 63 -16.23 10.99 11.95
C ALA A 63 -17.07 12.22 12.32
#